data_AF-A0A946HT21-F1
#
_entry.id   AF-A0A946HT21-F1
#
_cell.length_a   1.000
_cell.length_b   1.000
_cell.length_c   1.000
_cell.angle_alpha   90.00
_cell.angle_beta   90.00
_cell.angle_gamma   90.00
#
_symmetry.space_group_name_H-M   'P 1'
#
loop_
_entity.id
_entity.type
_entity.pdbx_description
1 polymer ?
#
loop_
_entity_poly.entity_id
_entity_poly.type
_entity_poly.pdbx_seq_one_letter_code
_entity_poly.pdbx_strand_id
1 'polypeptide(L)'
;MSLAQAKSQELTRVNAARAEAFNGSWVINESLSDNTDDAVEAAIKEAGGKVKRRFLRKRPEDFYRGGPAEQELYDRISYDDVLFIAIAEPELRFEYADNFVRLFHSDGRRRRTTANSFYEEGAEDFSFANWNGNALVVESRPRDGGFTLETYTLIEDGARLRIEMQIEPDSFGAAVELVRIFDRASVR
;
A
#
# COMPACT_ATOMS: atom_id res chain seq x y z
N MET A 1 37.50 -15.94 9.16
CA MET A 1 36.38 -15.10 8.70
C MET A 1 36.62 -13.69 9.22
N SER A 2 36.53 -12.65 8.37
CA SER A 2 36.81 -11.26 8.80
C SER A 2 35.61 -10.64 9.52
N LEU A 3 35.84 -9.63 10.35
CA LEU A 3 34.78 -8.87 11.02
C LEU A 3 33.77 -8.26 10.02
N ALA A 4 34.24 -7.85 8.83
CA ALA A 4 33.39 -7.33 7.77
C ALA A 4 32.48 -8.42 7.16
N GLN A 5 33.00 -9.63 6.97
CA GLN A 5 32.22 -10.77 6.48
C GLN A 5 31.15 -11.19 7.49
N ALA A 6 31.48 -11.21 8.79
CA ALA A 6 30.52 -11.53 9.85
C ALA A 6 29.37 -10.50 9.91
N LYS A 7 29.70 -9.20 9.90
CA LYS A 7 28.69 -8.12 9.88
C LYS A 7 27.80 -8.18 8.65
N SER A 8 28.37 -8.47 7.48
CA SER A 8 27.61 -8.60 6.24
C SER A 8 26.62 -9.78 6.29
N GLN A 9 27.06 -10.94 6.78
CA GLN A 9 26.20 -12.11 6.94
C GLN A 9 25.08 -11.88 7.97
N GLU A 10 25.38 -11.21 9.08
CA GLU A 10 24.39 -10.84 10.09
C GLU A 10 23.32 -9.92 9.50
N LEU A 11 23.73 -8.90 8.76
CA LEU A 11 22.80 -7.97 8.10
C LEU A 11 21.88 -8.70 7.10
N THR A 12 22.43 -9.61 6.29
CA THR A 12 21.63 -10.43 5.37
C THR A 12 20.61 -11.28 6.11
N ARG A 13 20.98 -11.90 7.24
CA ARG A 13 20.06 -12.72 8.05
C ARG A 13 18.94 -11.89 8.66
N VAL A 14 19.27 -10.71 9.20
CA VAL A 14 18.28 -9.79 9.79
C VAL A 14 17.29 -9.32 8.72
N ASN A 15 17.78 -8.94 7.52
CA ASN A 15 16.92 -8.54 6.42
C ASN A 15 16.01 -9.67 5.95
N ALA A 16 16.54 -10.90 5.81
CA ALA A 16 15.75 -12.06 5.42
C ALA A 16 14.69 -12.41 6.47
N ALA A 17 15.04 -12.38 7.77
CA ALA A 17 14.08 -12.65 8.85
C ALA A 17 12.99 -11.57 8.91
N ARG A 18 13.35 -10.30 8.68
CA ARG A 18 12.38 -9.21 8.56
C ARG A 18 11.44 -9.43 7.38
N ALA A 19 11.96 -9.70 6.19
CA ALA A 19 11.16 -9.97 5.00
C ALA A 19 10.19 -11.15 5.22
N GLU A 20 10.70 -12.25 5.80
CA GLU A 20 9.90 -13.43 6.12
C GLU A 20 8.77 -13.12 7.11
N ALA A 21 8.98 -12.19 8.05
CA ALA A 21 7.93 -11.80 8.98
C ALA A 21 6.74 -11.09 8.29
N PHE A 22 6.93 -10.45 7.14
CA PHE A 22 5.83 -9.85 6.37
C PHE A 22 5.09 -10.89 5.51
N ASN A 23 5.73 -12.02 5.19
CA ASN A 23 5.16 -13.03 4.30
C ASN A 23 3.89 -13.65 4.86
N GLY A 24 2.96 -13.95 3.96
CA GLY A 24 1.71 -14.63 4.26
C GLY A 24 0.47 -13.79 3.96
N SER A 25 -0.67 -14.29 4.43
CA SER A 25 -1.98 -13.67 4.24
C SER A 25 -2.34 -12.79 5.43
N TRP A 26 -2.95 -11.66 5.12
CA TRP A 26 -3.38 -10.62 6.05
C TRP A 26 -4.85 -10.32 5.77
N VAL A 27 -5.66 -10.19 6.83
CA VAL A 27 -7.09 -9.89 6.75
C VAL A 27 -7.37 -8.62 7.54
N ILE A 28 -8.13 -7.69 6.97
CA ILE A 28 -8.43 -6.40 7.57
C ILE A 28 -9.07 -6.60 8.95
N ASN A 29 -8.63 -5.79 9.90
CA ASN A 29 -9.30 -5.56 11.15
C ASN A 29 -10.08 -4.25 11.04
N GLU A 30 -11.34 -4.33 10.63
CA GLU A 30 -12.22 -3.16 10.44
C GLU A 30 -12.34 -2.32 11.72
N SER A 31 -12.31 -2.95 12.90
CA SER A 31 -12.48 -2.25 14.18
C SER A 31 -11.30 -1.38 14.58
N LEU A 32 -10.11 -1.66 14.03
CA LEU A 32 -8.86 -0.93 14.29
C LEU A 32 -8.42 -0.07 13.10
N SER A 33 -9.12 -0.19 11.97
CA SER A 33 -8.82 0.56 10.75
C SER A 33 -9.66 1.82 10.66
N ASP A 34 -9.12 2.83 10.01
CA ASP A 34 -9.89 4.00 9.62
C ASP A 34 -10.95 3.62 8.58
N ASN A 35 -12.07 4.36 8.56
CA ASN A 35 -13.09 4.21 7.54
C ASN A 35 -12.70 4.98 6.28
N THR A 36 -12.45 4.28 5.17
CA THR A 36 -11.97 4.86 3.91
C THR A 36 -12.89 5.96 3.37
N ASP A 37 -14.20 5.71 3.33
CA ASP A 37 -15.14 6.72 2.83
C ASP A 37 -15.13 8.01 3.70
N ASP A 38 -14.92 7.89 5.01
CA ASP A 38 -14.81 9.06 5.90
C ASP A 38 -13.52 9.85 5.65
N ALA A 39 -12.41 9.16 5.40
CA ALA A 39 -11.15 9.77 4.99
C ALA A 39 -11.30 10.50 3.64
N VAL A 40 -11.97 9.90 2.66
CA VAL A 40 -12.28 10.54 1.37
C VAL A 40 -13.16 11.78 1.56
N GLU A 41 -14.20 11.71 2.39
CA GLU A 41 -15.03 12.88 2.70
C GLU A 41 -14.26 13.99 3.40
N ALA A 42 -13.30 13.64 4.25
CA ALA A 42 -12.42 14.61 4.91
C ALA A 42 -11.55 15.34 3.88
N ALA A 43 -10.88 14.62 2.99
CA ALA A 43 -10.07 15.19 1.90
C ALA A 43 -10.91 16.09 0.98
N ILE A 44 -12.13 15.67 0.61
CA ILE A 44 -13.05 16.51 -0.19
C ILE A 44 -13.35 17.83 0.53
N LYS A 45 -13.61 17.81 1.85
CA LYS A 45 -13.90 19.03 2.63
C LYS A 45 -12.66 19.92 2.73
N GLU A 46 -11.49 19.34 2.94
CA GLU A 46 -10.22 20.06 3.02
C GLU A 46 -9.89 20.77 1.70
N ALA A 47 -10.15 20.12 0.57
CA ALA A 47 -10.06 20.72 -0.76
C ALA A 47 -11.13 21.80 -1.05
N GLY A 48 -11.99 22.13 -0.08
CA GLY A 48 -13.09 23.11 -0.22
C GLY A 48 -14.34 22.56 -0.90
N GLY A 49 -14.41 21.24 -1.15
CA GLY A 49 -15.55 20.55 -1.71
C GLY A 49 -16.72 20.39 -0.74
N LYS A 50 -17.88 19.96 -1.27
CA LYS A 50 -19.10 19.73 -0.48
C LYS A 50 -19.48 18.26 -0.52
N VAL A 51 -19.62 17.65 0.65
CA VAL A 51 -20.16 16.29 0.80
C VAL A 51 -21.67 16.31 1.02
N LYS A 52 -22.38 15.26 0.58
CA LYS A 52 -23.84 15.16 0.74
C LYS A 52 -24.20 14.94 2.20
N ARG A 53 -24.97 15.86 2.79
CA ARG A 53 -25.55 15.68 4.14
C ARG A 53 -26.65 14.62 4.10
N ARG A 54 -26.51 13.54 4.88
CA ARG A 54 -27.50 12.45 4.98
C ARG A 54 -28.08 12.41 6.39
N PHE A 55 -29.20 13.10 6.61
CA PHE A 55 -29.80 13.24 7.94
C PHE A 55 -30.58 12.02 8.44
N LEU A 56 -30.96 11.08 7.56
CA LEU A 56 -31.86 9.96 7.88
C LEU A 56 -31.50 8.63 7.19
N ARG A 57 -30.39 8.59 6.43
CA ARG A 57 -29.99 7.39 5.67
C ARG A 57 -28.51 7.11 5.88
N LYS A 58 -28.19 5.87 6.28
CA LYS A 58 -26.80 5.37 6.30
C LYS A 58 -26.22 5.48 4.89
N ARG A 59 -24.94 5.87 4.79
CA ARG A 59 -24.19 5.75 3.54
C ARG A 59 -24.07 4.25 3.20
N PRO A 60 -24.26 3.84 1.93
CA PRO A 60 -23.86 2.49 1.50
C PRO A 60 -22.41 2.24 1.88
N GLU A 61 -22.06 1.01 2.20
CA GLU A 61 -20.65 0.63 2.36
C GLU A 61 -19.91 0.78 1.03
N ASP A 62 -18.62 1.10 1.10
CA ASP A 62 -17.74 1.37 -0.03
C ASP A 62 -18.29 2.42 -1.02
N PHE A 63 -18.88 3.51 -0.52
CA PHE A 63 -19.58 4.48 -1.35
C PHE A 63 -18.68 5.17 -2.40
N TYR A 64 -17.39 5.35 -2.08
CA TYR A 64 -16.42 5.97 -2.99
C TYR A 64 -15.59 4.96 -3.80
N ARG A 65 -15.86 3.66 -3.68
CA ARG A 65 -15.22 2.62 -4.48
C ARG A 65 -15.80 2.57 -5.90
N GLY A 66 -15.01 2.16 -6.89
CA GLY A 66 -15.47 1.90 -8.25
C GLY A 66 -15.34 3.12 -9.16
N GLY A 67 -14.24 3.85 -9.03
CA GLY A 67 -13.88 4.97 -9.91
C GLY A 67 -13.53 4.52 -11.34
N PRO A 68 -12.99 5.45 -12.16
CA PRO A 68 -12.39 5.10 -13.46
C PRO A 68 -11.35 3.99 -13.35
N ALA A 69 -11.11 3.26 -14.43
CA ALA A 69 -10.17 2.13 -14.43
C ALA A 69 -8.76 2.55 -14.00
N GLU A 70 -8.38 3.79 -14.29
CA GLU A 70 -7.10 4.40 -13.95
C GLU A 70 -6.91 4.62 -12.43
N GLN A 71 -8.00 4.54 -11.66
CA GLN A 71 -8.03 4.71 -10.20
C GLN A 71 -8.13 3.38 -9.45
N GLU A 72 -8.11 2.25 -10.15
CA GLU A 72 -8.26 0.92 -9.53
C GLU A 72 -7.25 0.68 -8.40
N LEU A 73 -6.00 1.16 -8.51
CA LEU A 73 -5.01 0.99 -7.46
C LEU A 73 -5.49 1.57 -6.11
N TYR A 74 -6.15 2.73 -6.12
CA TYR A 74 -6.70 3.33 -4.90
C TYR A 74 -7.79 2.47 -4.29
N ASP A 75 -8.65 1.89 -5.12
CA ASP A 75 -9.70 0.98 -4.68
C ASP A 75 -9.10 -0.24 -3.97
N ARG A 76 -8.06 -0.83 -4.56
CA ARG A 76 -7.41 -2.04 -4.03
C ARG A 76 -6.74 -1.77 -2.68
N ILE A 77 -5.92 -0.73 -2.58
CA ILE A 77 -5.17 -0.45 -1.34
C ILE A 77 -6.07 0.07 -0.22
N SER A 78 -7.18 0.72 -0.55
CA SER A 78 -8.04 1.40 0.44
C SER A 78 -9.27 0.60 0.86
N TYR A 79 -9.75 -0.32 0.03
CA TYR A 79 -10.97 -1.10 0.34
C TYR A 79 -10.76 -2.61 0.42
N ASP A 80 -9.74 -3.20 -0.20
CA ASP A 80 -9.66 -4.67 -0.18
C ASP A 80 -9.35 -5.20 1.23
N ASP A 81 -10.12 -6.20 1.65
CA ASP A 81 -10.08 -6.77 3.00
C ASP A 81 -8.96 -7.79 3.18
N VAL A 82 -8.33 -8.20 2.08
CA VAL A 82 -7.30 -9.23 2.06
C VAL A 82 -6.07 -8.72 1.33
N LEU A 83 -4.92 -9.06 1.90
CA LEU A 83 -3.62 -8.80 1.32
C LEU A 83 -2.73 -10.03 1.52
N PHE A 84 -2.19 -10.56 0.44
CA PHE A 84 -1.13 -11.56 0.48
C PHE A 84 0.19 -10.90 0.12
N ILE A 85 1.20 -11.11 0.96
CA ILE A 85 2.55 -10.60 0.77
C ILE A 85 3.50 -11.77 0.55
N ALA A 86 4.27 -11.71 -0.54
CA ALA A 86 5.41 -12.56 -0.80
C ALA A 86 6.64 -11.71 -1.14
N ILE A 87 7.61 -11.71 -0.23
CA ILE A 87 8.89 -11.03 -0.36
C ILE A 87 9.97 -12.07 -0.60
N ALA A 88 10.52 -12.06 -1.81
CA ALA A 88 11.69 -12.81 -2.22
C ALA A 88 12.71 -11.81 -2.77
N GLU A 89 13.39 -11.09 -1.86
CA GLU A 89 14.23 -9.94 -2.23
C GLU A 89 15.20 -10.27 -3.40
N PRO A 90 15.30 -9.39 -4.40
CA PRO A 90 14.79 -8.02 -4.41
C PRO A 90 13.33 -7.89 -4.86
N GLU A 91 12.63 -8.98 -5.17
CA GLU A 91 11.25 -8.95 -5.65
C GLU A 91 10.24 -8.99 -4.51
N LEU A 92 9.24 -8.12 -4.59
CA LEU A 92 8.12 -8.03 -3.67
C LEU A 92 6.83 -8.14 -4.48
N ARG A 93 6.02 -9.14 -4.16
CA ARG A 93 4.73 -9.41 -4.79
C ARG A 93 3.62 -9.24 -3.76
N PHE A 94 2.74 -8.28 -3.99
CA PHE A 94 1.57 -8.04 -3.18
C PHE A 94 0.34 -8.40 -4.00
N GLU A 95 -0.57 -9.19 -3.43
CA GLU A 95 -1.77 -9.66 -4.09
C GLU A 95 -3.00 -9.31 -3.26
N TYR A 96 -3.98 -8.69 -3.90
CA TYR A 96 -5.21 -8.20 -3.30
C TYR A 96 -6.40 -9.04 -3.80
N ALA A 97 -7.62 -8.59 -3.52
CA ALA A 97 -8.82 -9.28 -4.01
C ALA A 97 -8.83 -9.34 -5.55
N ASP A 98 -9.58 -10.30 -6.09
CA ASP A 98 -9.73 -10.55 -7.53
C ASP A 98 -8.42 -10.82 -8.29
N ASN A 99 -7.37 -11.27 -7.58
CA ASN A 99 -6.02 -11.49 -8.12
C ASN A 99 -5.38 -10.22 -8.67
N PHE A 100 -5.72 -9.04 -8.14
CA PHE A 100 -4.98 -7.82 -8.44
C PHE A 100 -3.58 -7.90 -7.83
N VAL A 101 -2.54 -7.78 -8.66
CA VAL A 101 -1.15 -7.99 -8.25
C VAL A 101 -0.33 -6.73 -8.46
N ARG A 102 0.46 -6.37 -7.45
CA ARG A 102 1.52 -5.38 -7.54
C ARG A 102 2.87 -6.08 -7.42
N LEU A 103 3.73 -5.87 -8.41
CA LEU A 103 5.11 -6.35 -8.42
C LEU A 103 6.07 -5.17 -8.33
N PHE A 104 6.99 -5.20 -7.37
CA PHE A 104 7.97 -4.14 -7.18
C PHE A 104 9.31 -4.65 -6.65
N HIS A 105 10.33 -3.79 -6.68
CA HIS A 105 11.71 -4.15 -6.32
C HIS A 105 12.26 -3.30 -5.18
N SER A 106 12.96 -3.93 -4.22
CA SER A 106 13.57 -3.25 -3.06
C SER A 106 14.99 -2.71 -3.28
N ASP A 107 15.58 -2.98 -4.45
CA ASP A 107 16.99 -2.65 -4.75
C ASP A 107 17.15 -1.42 -5.67
N GLY A 108 16.09 -0.65 -5.90
CA GLY A 108 16.17 0.61 -6.63
C GLY A 108 16.51 0.49 -8.13
N ARG A 109 16.34 -0.70 -8.75
CA ARG A 109 16.59 -0.95 -10.19
C ARG A 109 15.95 0.03 -11.18
N ARG A 110 15.02 0.86 -10.72
CA ARG A 110 14.34 1.88 -11.51
C ARG A 110 15.09 3.19 -11.75
N ARG A 111 16.36 3.33 -11.36
CA ARG A 111 17.20 4.38 -11.98
C ARG A 111 17.53 4.12 -13.46
N ARG A 112 17.14 2.97 -14.05
CA ARG A 112 17.54 2.60 -15.43
C ARG A 112 16.44 2.25 -16.43
N THR A 113 15.18 2.08 -16.04
CA THR A 113 14.09 1.97 -17.02
C THR A 113 13.57 3.38 -17.28
N THR A 114 13.93 3.90 -18.45
CA THR A 114 13.90 5.31 -18.82
C THR A 114 12.50 5.92 -18.77
N ALA A 115 12.44 7.18 -18.37
CA ALA A 115 11.28 8.07 -18.46
C ALA A 115 10.63 8.14 -19.86
N ASN A 116 11.26 7.56 -20.89
CA ASN A 116 10.70 7.45 -22.25
C ASN A 116 9.71 6.28 -22.40
N SER A 117 9.81 5.22 -21.60
CA SER A 117 8.85 4.10 -21.65
C SER A 117 7.50 4.42 -21.00
N PHE A 118 7.43 5.46 -20.18
CA PHE A 118 6.22 5.93 -19.49
C PHE A 118 5.20 6.61 -20.44
N TYR A 119 5.64 7.03 -21.63
CA TYR A 119 4.81 7.78 -22.60
C TYR A 119 4.45 6.98 -23.86
N GLU A 120 5.05 5.80 -24.09
CA GLU A 120 4.85 5.02 -25.32
C GLU A 120 3.87 3.83 -25.16
N GLU A 121 3.71 3.30 -23.95
CA GLU A 121 2.72 2.27 -23.62
C GLU A 121 1.78 2.86 -22.57
N GLY A 122 0.47 2.94 -22.86
CA GLY A 122 -0.53 3.57 -22.00
C GLY A 122 -0.31 3.21 -20.53
N ALA A 123 0.01 4.24 -19.74
CA ALA A 123 0.63 4.16 -18.43
C ALA A 123 0.05 3.04 -17.55
N GLU A 124 0.91 2.15 -17.06
CA GLU A 124 0.59 1.16 -16.02
C GLU A 124 0.88 1.72 -14.63
N ASP A 125 0.20 1.19 -13.60
CA ASP A 125 0.48 1.50 -12.20
C ASP A 125 1.91 1.07 -11.83
N PHE A 126 2.64 1.93 -11.11
CA PHE A 126 4.07 1.71 -10.90
C PHE A 126 4.50 1.95 -9.45
N SER A 127 4.93 0.90 -8.74
CA SER A 127 5.30 0.98 -7.30
C SER A 127 6.76 0.63 -6.99
N PHE A 128 7.40 1.35 -6.08
CA PHE A 128 8.76 1.09 -5.58
C PHE A 128 8.70 0.78 -4.10
N ALA A 129 9.60 -0.07 -3.60
CA ALA A 129 9.71 -0.28 -2.17
C ALA A 129 11.13 -0.03 -1.66
N ASN A 130 11.26 0.46 -0.44
CA ASN A 130 12.51 0.56 0.29
C ASN A 130 12.29 0.26 1.76
N TRP A 131 13.30 -0.34 2.41
CA TRP A 131 13.28 -0.52 3.84
C TRP A 131 13.78 0.72 4.57
N ASN A 132 13.00 1.22 5.52
CA ASN A 132 13.40 2.24 6.48
C ASN A 132 13.34 1.66 7.90
N GLY A 133 14.48 1.19 8.40
CA GLY A 133 14.52 0.42 9.65
C GLY A 133 13.70 -0.88 9.54
N ASN A 134 12.63 -0.97 10.34
CA ASN A 134 11.72 -2.11 10.35
C ASN A 134 10.46 -1.89 9.49
N ALA A 135 10.29 -0.70 8.91
CA ALA A 135 9.16 -0.38 8.05
C ALA A 135 9.52 -0.59 6.57
N LEU A 136 8.58 -1.12 5.81
CA LEU A 136 8.64 -1.16 4.35
C LEU A 136 7.86 0.04 3.81
N VAL A 137 8.56 0.94 3.13
CA VAL A 137 7.97 2.13 2.51
C VAL A 137 7.76 1.84 1.04
N VAL A 138 6.52 2.01 0.56
CA VAL A 138 6.13 1.83 -0.84
C VAL A 138 5.64 3.14 -1.41
N GLU A 139 6.21 3.55 -2.54
CA GLU A 139 5.78 4.73 -3.30
C GLU A 139 5.18 4.27 -4.63
N SER A 140 4.01 4.80 -5.02
CA SER A 140 3.39 4.47 -6.31
C SER A 140 3.03 5.67 -7.16
N ARG A 141 3.06 5.46 -8.48
CA ARG A 141 2.54 6.35 -9.51
C ARG A 141 1.37 5.65 -10.20
N PRO A 142 0.13 5.99 -9.82
CA PRO A 142 -1.05 5.41 -10.43
C PRO A 142 -1.30 5.96 -11.84
N ARG A 143 -2.10 5.25 -12.64
CA ARG A 143 -2.37 5.58 -14.05
C ARG A 143 -3.04 6.93 -14.26
N ASP A 144 -3.78 7.41 -13.27
CA ASP A 144 -4.43 8.71 -13.30
C ASP A 144 -3.46 9.88 -13.10
N GLY A 145 -2.17 9.62 -12.87
CA GLY A 145 -1.14 10.65 -12.68
C GLY A 145 -0.91 11.04 -11.22
N GLY A 146 -1.66 10.47 -10.28
CA GLY A 146 -1.54 10.75 -8.86
C GLY A 146 -0.31 10.14 -8.18
N PHE A 147 -0.40 9.97 -6.87
CA PHE A 147 0.66 9.46 -6.02
C PHE A 147 0.12 8.69 -4.82
N THR A 148 0.84 7.64 -4.41
CA THR A 148 0.64 7.01 -3.09
C THR A 148 1.96 6.88 -2.35
N LEU A 149 1.92 7.10 -1.04
CA LEU A 149 2.98 6.76 -0.11
C LEU A 149 2.38 5.84 0.97
N GLU A 150 2.93 4.64 1.09
CA GLU A 150 2.42 3.60 1.98
C GLU A 150 3.55 3.15 2.91
N THR A 151 3.35 3.17 4.22
CA THR A 151 4.31 2.69 5.22
C THR A 151 3.75 1.47 5.94
N TYR A 152 4.37 0.32 5.68
CA TYR A 152 3.99 -0.97 6.23
C TYR A 152 4.87 -1.31 7.43
N THR A 153 4.23 -1.56 8.58
CA THR A 153 4.92 -1.88 9.84
C THR A 153 4.25 -3.05 10.52
N LEU A 154 5.04 -4.01 10.99
CA LEU A 154 4.56 -5.08 11.86
C LEU A 154 4.43 -4.56 13.30
N ILE A 155 3.25 -4.74 13.92
CA ILE A 155 2.95 -4.37 15.30
C ILE A 155 2.47 -5.61 16.08
N GLU A 156 2.34 -5.51 17.40
CA GLU A 156 1.93 -6.64 18.27
C GLU A 156 2.81 -7.89 18.01
N ASP A 157 4.12 -7.71 18.06
CA ASP A 157 5.13 -8.75 17.79
C ASP A 157 4.94 -9.50 16.46
N GLY A 158 4.39 -8.83 15.45
CA GLY A 158 4.17 -9.37 14.10
C GLY A 158 2.85 -10.13 13.93
N ALA A 159 1.96 -10.06 14.93
CA ALA A 159 0.59 -10.54 14.81
C ALA A 159 -0.28 -9.64 13.92
N ARG A 160 0.08 -8.36 13.79
CA ARG A 160 -0.65 -7.37 12.99
C ARG A 160 0.25 -6.61 12.03
N LEU A 161 -0.32 -6.26 10.89
CA LEU A 161 0.28 -5.38 9.90
C LEU A 161 -0.47 -4.05 9.93
N ARG A 162 0.26 -2.97 10.20
CA ARG A 162 -0.23 -1.59 10.09
C ARG A 162 0.25 -0.99 8.78
N ILE A 163 -0.67 -0.40 8.02
CA ILE A 163 -0.39 0.32 6.78
C ILE A 163 -0.87 1.75 6.98
N GLU A 164 0.07 2.69 6.99
CA GLU A 164 -0.21 4.13 6.91
C GLU A 164 -0.14 4.55 5.45
N MET A 165 -1.14 5.28 4.96
CA MET A 165 -1.22 5.67 3.57
C MET A 165 -1.56 7.13 3.43
N GLN A 166 -0.78 7.80 2.59
CA GLN A 166 -1.13 9.07 1.98
C GLN A 166 -1.45 8.81 0.51
N ILE A 167 -2.67 9.15 0.09
CA ILE A 167 -3.18 8.90 -1.25
C ILE A 167 -3.55 10.24 -1.88
N GLU A 168 -2.94 10.56 -3.01
CA GLU A 168 -3.13 11.81 -3.74
C GLU A 168 -3.56 11.50 -5.19
N PRO A 169 -4.85 11.24 -5.43
CA PRO A 169 -5.36 11.14 -6.80
C PRO A 169 -5.19 12.47 -7.53
N ASP A 170 -4.86 12.45 -8.83
CA ASP A 170 -4.67 13.70 -9.61
C ASP A 170 -5.94 14.58 -9.62
N SER A 171 -7.09 13.92 -9.54
CA SER A 171 -8.41 14.58 -9.48
C SER A 171 -8.74 15.23 -8.13
N PHE A 172 -7.92 15.06 -7.09
CA PHE A 172 -8.20 15.54 -5.73
C PHE A 172 -7.36 16.76 -5.37
N GLY A 173 -8.00 17.71 -4.66
CA GLY A 173 -7.32 18.93 -4.19
C GLY A 173 -6.65 18.79 -2.81
N ALA A 174 -6.71 17.61 -2.19
CA ALA A 174 -6.11 17.30 -0.89
C ALA A 174 -5.84 15.79 -0.78
N ALA A 175 -4.88 15.40 0.04
CA ALA A 175 -4.54 14.00 0.28
C ALA A 175 -5.62 13.29 1.09
N VAL A 176 -5.84 12.01 0.80
CA VAL A 176 -6.58 11.08 1.65
C VAL A 176 -5.57 10.37 2.54
N GLU A 177 -5.66 10.64 3.85
CA GLU A 177 -4.83 9.99 4.88
C GLU A 177 -5.60 8.82 5.48
N LEU A 178 -4.99 7.64 5.54
CA LEU A 178 -5.66 6.41 5.95
C LEU A 178 -4.72 5.46 6.70
N VAL A 179 -5.16 4.97 7.86
CA VAL A 179 -4.52 3.85 8.56
C VAL A 179 -5.37 2.59 8.43
N ARG A 180 -4.77 1.53 7.89
CA ARG A 180 -5.40 0.19 7.84
C ARG A 180 -4.60 -0.79 8.69
N ILE A 181 -5.31 -1.58 9.49
CA ILE A 181 -4.73 -2.61 10.36
C ILE A 181 -5.23 -3.96 9.88
N PHE A 182 -4.32 -4.90 9.62
CA PHE A 182 -4.65 -6.27 9.26
C PHE A 182 -4.16 -7.22 10.34
N ASP A 183 -4.97 -8.21 10.69
CA ASP A 183 -4.54 -9.36 11.47
C ASP A 183 -3.93 -10.42 10.55
N ARG A 184 -2.92 -11.14 11.04
CA ARG A 184 -2.37 -12.27 10.31
C ARG A 184 -3.45 -13.35 10.14
N ALA A 185 -3.66 -13.79 8.91
CA ALA A 185 -4.58 -14.89 8.64
C ALA A 185 -4.08 -16.15 9.35
N SER A 186 -4.96 -16.80 10.10
CA SER A 186 -4.66 -18.10 10.68
C SER A 186 -4.43 -19.11 9.56
N VAL A 187 -3.33 -19.84 9.59
CA VAL A 187 -3.16 -21.03 8.75
C VAL A 187 -4.26 -22.02 9.18
N ARG A 188 -5.22 -22.28 8.31
CA ARG A 188 -6.20 -23.36 8.51
C ARG A 188 -5.57 -24.71 8.23
#